data_AF-A0A954NT24-F1
#
_entry.id   AF-A0A954NT24-F1
#
_cell.length_a   1.000
_cell.length_b   1.000
_cell.length_c   1.000
_cell.angle_alpha   90.00
_cell.angle_beta   90.00
_cell.angle_gamma   90.00
#
_symmetry.space_group_name_H-M   'P 1'
#
loop_
_entity.id
_entity.type
_entity.pdbx_description
1 polymer ?
#
loop_
_entity_poly.entity_id
_entity_poly.type
_entity_poly.pdbx_seq_one_letter_code
_entity_poly.pdbx_strand_id
1 'polypeptide(L)' 'TLFFNDEPVTNYDISARNDTARFARYFQGMLDRGVYLPCSQFEANFVSTCHTDEDLDATINAAREVLSAIV' A
#
# COMPACT_ATOMS: atom_id res chain seq x y z
N THR A 1 -0.48 -4.61 -5.81
CA THR A 1 -0.40 -3.14 -5.77
C THR A 1 -1.75 -2.60 -5.34
N LEU A 2 -1.78 -1.74 -4.33
CA LEU A 2 -3.00 -1.08 -3.88
C LEU A 2 -3.25 0.14 -4.77
N PHE A 3 -4.43 0.25 -5.38
CA PHE A 3 -4.78 1.35 -6.26
C PHE A 3 -5.81 2.26 -5.57
N PHE A 4 -5.46 3.54 -5.41
CA PHE A 4 -6.39 4.57 -4.98
C PHE A 4 -7.04 5.22 -6.21
N ASN A 5 -7.90 4.46 -6.88
CA ASN A 5 -8.65 4.90 -8.04
C ASN A 5 -10.09 4.37 -7.94
N ASP A 6 -11.05 5.18 -8.36
CA ASP A 6 -12.47 4.82 -8.36
C ASP A 6 -12.82 3.83 -9.49
N GLU A 7 -11.98 3.77 -10.52
CA GLU A 7 -12.14 2.87 -11.66
C GLU A 7 -11.17 1.68 -11.59
N PRO A 8 -11.56 0.49 -12.10
CA PRO A 8 -10.67 -0.65 -12.21
C PRO A 8 -9.41 -0.34 -13.05
N VAL A 9 -8.23 -0.43 -12.43
CA VAL A 9 -6.95 -0.22 -13.10
C VAL A 9 -6.61 -1.43 -13.98
N THR A 10 -6.74 -1.26 -15.31
CA THR A 10 -6.47 -2.31 -16.31
C THR A 10 -5.35 -1.96 -17.29
N ASN A 11 -4.88 -0.72 -17.26
CA ASN A 11 -3.80 -0.22 -18.10
C ASN A 11 -3.08 0.96 -17.42
N TYR A 12 -2.00 1.44 -18.04
CA TYR A 12 -1.21 2.54 -17.52
C TYR A 12 -1.98 3.86 -17.45
N ASP A 13 -2.79 4.20 -18.47
CA ASP A 13 -3.51 5.48 -18.50
C ASP A 13 -4.50 5.62 -17.34
N ILE A 14 -5.12 4.52 -16.93
CA ILE A 14 -5.96 4.48 -15.72
C ILE A 14 -5.07 4.50 -14.46
N SER A 15 -3.97 3.75 -14.45
CA SER A 15 -3.03 3.75 -13.32
C SER A 15 -2.45 5.15 -13.02
N ALA A 16 -2.14 5.93 -14.05
CA ALA A 16 -1.60 7.29 -13.93
C ALA A 16 -2.57 8.26 -13.23
N ARG A 17 -3.86 7.90 -13.09
CA ARG A 17 -4.90 8.70 -12.43
C ARG A 17 -5.09 8.34 -10.95
N ASN A 18 -4.32 7.40 -10.39
CA ASN A 18 -4.38 7.07 -8.97
C ASN A 18 -4.12 8.32 -8.10
N ASP A 19 -4.81 8.42 -6.97
CA ASP A 19 -4.54 9.43 -5.94
C ASP A 19 -3.22 9.14 -5.22
N THR A 20 -2.15 9.72 -5.76
CA THR A 20 -0.80 9.60 -5.22
C THR A 20 -0.62 10.30 -3.87
N ALA A 21 -1.45 11.30 -3.55
CA ALA A 21 -1.41 11.95 -2.25
C ALA A 21 -2.01 11.05 -1.17
N ARG A 22 -3.06 10.30 -1.50
CA ARG A 22 -3.62 9.27 -0.61
C ARG A 22 -2.66 8.10 -0.44
N PHE A 23 -1.98 7.68 -1.51
CA PHE A 23 -0.90 6.71 -1.40
C PHE A 23 0.22 7.19 -0.47
N ALA A 24 0.65 8.45 -0.56
CA ALA A 24 1.68 8.99 0.32
C ALA A 24 1.27 8.92 1.81
N ARG A 25 0.00 9.22 2.13
CA ARG A 25 -0.54 9.04 3.50
C ARG A 25 -0.54 7.58 3.93
N TYR A 26 -0.91 6.66 3.03
CA TYR A 26 -0.85 5.22 3.28
C TYR A 26 0.58 4.76 3.56
N PHE A 27 1.53 5.12 2.69
CA PHE A 27 2.95 4.80 2.85
C PHE A 27 3.49 5.28 4.19
N GLN A 28 3.25 6.55 4.56
CA GLN A 28 3.71 7.07 5.84
C GLN A 28 3.07 6.34 7.03
N GLY A 29 1.76 6.08 6.98
CA GLY A 29 1.07 5.37 8.05
C GLY A 29 1.54 3.92 8.23
N MET A 30 1.93 3.25 7.13
CA MET A 30 2.53 1.92 7.16
C MET A 30 3.96 1.97 7.73
N LEU A 31 4.74 2.97 7.31
CA LEU A 31 6.10 3.20 7.81
C LEU A 31 6.12 3.45 9.32
N ASP A 32 5.20 4.29 9.83
CA ASP A 32 5.06 4.59 11.26
C ASP A 32 4.70 3.35 12.09
N ARG A 33 4.14 2.30 11.45
CA ARG A 33 3.81 1.00 12.05
C ARG A 33 4.87 -0.08 11.79
N GLY A 34 6.02 0.30 11.25
CA GLY A 34 7.14 -0.60 11.02
C GLY A 34 7.07 -1.41 9.73
N VAL A 35 6.15 -1.10 8.80
CA VAL A 35 6.06 -1.76 7.50
C VAL A 35 6.63 -0.87 6.41
N TYR A 36 7.82 -1.22 5.91
CA TYR A 36 8.46 -0.49 4.83
C TYR A 36 7.99 -0.99 3.46
N LEU A 37 7.10 -0.22 2.83
CA LEU A 37 6.64 -0.46 1.46
C LEU A 37 7.53 0.27 0.44
N PRO A 38 7.48 -0.07 -0.86
CA PRO A 38 8.04 0.77 -1.90
C PRO A 38 7.47 2.19 -1.83
N CYS A 39 8.33 3.21 -1.88
CA CYS A 39 7.96 4.62 -1.74
C CYS A 39 7.32 5.23 -3.01
N SER A 40 6.61 4.43 -3.80
CA SER A 40 5.96 4.83 -5.04
C SER A 40 4.68 4.02 -5.28
N GLN A 41 3.60 4.73 -5.65
CA GLN A 41 2.33 4.14 -6.08
C GLN A 41 2.49 3.22 -7.32
N PHE A 42 3.56 3.44 -8.10
CA PHE A 42 3.78 2.75 -9.36
C PHE A 42 4.74 1.57 -9.26
N GLU A 43 5.13 1.19 -8.03
CA GLU A 43 6.02 0.06 -7.78
C GLU A 43 5.28 -1.18 -7.29
N ALA A 44 5.92 -2.34 -7.48
CA ALA A 44 5.42 -3.62 -7.00
C ALA A 44 5.91 -3.90 -5.57
N ASN A 45 5.06 -4.53 -4.75
CA ASN A 45 5.51 -5.13 -3.50
C ASN A 45 6.20 -6.45 -3.81
N PHE A 46 7.34 -6.69 -3.16
CA PHE A 46 8.08 -7.95 -3.25
C PHE A 46 8.01 -8.66 -1.91
N VAL A 47 7.80 -9.97 -1.96
CA VAL A 47 7.84 -10.86 -0.78
C VAL A 47 9.09 -11.72 -0.84
N SER A 48 9.52 -12.24 0.31
CA SER A 48 10.63 -13.18 0.40
C SER A 48 10.19 -14.42 1.19
N THR A 49 10.91 -15.53 1.01
CA THR A 49 10.71 -16.77 1.78
C THR A 49 11.08 -16.64 3.26
N CYS A 50 11.63 -15.49 3.67
CA CYS A 50 11.94 -15.21 5.06
C CYS A 50 10.76 -14.61 5.83
N HIS A 51 9.71 -14.15 5.14
CA HIS A 51 8.51 -13.65 5.81
C HIS A 51 7.79 -14.81 6.52
N THR A 52 7.36 -14.53 7.74
CA THR A 52 6.58 -15.43 8.60
C THR A 52 5.10 -15.09 8.53
N ASP A 53 4.24 -15.98 9.03
CA ASP A 53 2.81 -15.70 9.17
C ASP A 53 2.58 -14.50 10.11
N GLU A 54 3.41 -14.35 11.15
CA GLU A 54 3.38 -13.19 12.04
C GLU A 54 3.69 -11.88 11.31
N ASP A 55 4.65 -11.86 10.38
CA ASP A 55 4.97 -10.68 9.57
C ASP A 55 3.78 -10.28 8.68
N LEU A 56 3.09 -11.29 8.11
CA LEU A 56 1.91 -11.08 7.28
C LEU A 56 0.75 -10.52 8.11
N ASP A 57 0.47 -11.11 9.27
CA ASP A 57 -0.59 -10.66 10.18
C ASP A 57 -0.34 -9.23 10.68
N ALA A 58 0.90 -8.92 11.07
CA ALA A 58 1.30 -7.56 11.46
C ALA A 58 1.08 -6.57 10.31
N THR A 59 1.48 -6.94 9.09
CA THR A 59 1.30 -6.11 7.89
C THR A 59 -0.17 -5.86 7.56
N ILE A 60 -1.02 -6.90 7.65
CA ILE A 60 -2.46 -6.79 7.39
C ILE A 60 -3.14 -5.91 8.43
N ASN A 61 -2.80 -6.08 9.71
CA ASN A 61 -3.36 -5.26 10.79
C ASN A 61 -2.96 -3.79 10.64
N ALA A 62 -1.68 -3.51 10.35
CA ALA A 62 -1.22 -2.16 10.07
C ALA A 62 -1.97 -1.53 8.88
N ALA A 63 -2.12 -2.27 7.78
CA ALA A 63 -2.83 -1.79 6.59
C ALA A 63 -4.30 -1.45 6.90
N ARG A 64 -4.99 -2.31 7.67
CA ARG A 64 -6.39 -2.07 8.08
C ARG A 64 -6.53 -0.79 8.89
N GLU A 65 -5.69 -0.60 9.89
CA GLU A 65 -5.69 0.60 10.73
C GLU A 65 -5.42 1.87 9.91
N VAL A 66 -4.36 1.86 9.10
CA VAL A 66 -3.99 3.02 8.27
C VAL A 66 -5.11 3.36 7.31
N LEU A 67 -5.65 2.38 6.57
CA LEU A 67 -6.73 2.61 5.61
C LEU A 67 -7.97 3.22 6.25
N SER A 68 -8.31 2.81 7.48
CA SER A 68 -9.43 3.42 8.22
C SER A 68 -9.19 4.87 8.65
N ALA A 69 -7.93 5.28 8.78
CA ALA A 69 -7.55 6.63 9.20
C ALA A 69 -7.32 7.58 8.00
N ILE A 70 -7.04 7.04 6.82
CA ILE A 70 -6.76 7.80 5.59
C ILE A 70 -7.95 7.78 4.63
N VAL A 71 -9.09 8.29 5.10
CA VAL A 71 -10.25 8.59 4.24
C VAL A 71 -9.91 9.77 3.34
#